data_AF-A0A1H4XYX9-F1
#
_entry.id   AF-A0A1H4XYX9-F1
#
_cell.length_a   1.000
_cell.length_b   1.000
_cell.length_c   1.000
_cell.angle_alpha   90.00
_cell.angle_beta   90.00
_cell.angle_gamma   90.00
#
_symmetry.space_group_name_H-M   'P 1'
#
loop_
_entity.id
_entity.type
_entity.pdbx_description
1 polymer ?
#
loop_
_entity_poly.entity_id
_entity_poly.type
_entity_poly.pdbx_seq_one_letter_code
_entity_poly.pdbx_strand_id
1 'polypeptide(L)'
;MNSTNAAHCEITHHWFGWVTVPGHGPAWASGQVSVPLCAPREQVYRLIAAWLRERGCTVPADLSQAITLLPGQLTPAPPAADTTPRSS
;
A
#
# COMPACT_ATOMS: atom_id res chain seq x y z
N MET A 1 -26.88 -19.97 5.14
CA MET A 1 -26.58 -18.53 4.99
C MET A 1 -25.07 -18.38 4.90
N ASN A 2 -24.62 -17.64 3.89
CA ASN A 2 -23.23 -17.41 3.50
C ASN A 2 -22.35 -16.91 4.63
N SER A 3 -21.17 -17.50 4.78
CA SER A 3 -20.00 -16.82 5.36
C SER A 3 -18.78 -17.42 4.70
N THR A 4 -18.60 -17.13 3.41
CA THR A 4 -17.31 -17.28 2.75
C THR A 4 -16.39 -16.25 3.39
N ASN A 5 -15.86 -16.58 4.56
CA ASN A 5 -14.71 -15.92 5.15
C ASN A 5 -13.48 -16.38 4.37
N ALA A 6 -13.46 -16.03 3.07
CA ALA A 6 -12.21 -15.93 2.36
C ALA A 6 -11.51 -14.80 3.08
N ALA A 7 -10.65 -15.14 4.03
CA ALA A 7 -9.73 -14.19 4.63
C ALA A 7 -9.15 -13.39 3.47
N HIS A 8 -9.54 -12.13 3.34
CA HIS A 8 -8.99 -11.24 2.33
C HIS A 8 -7.53 -11.09 2.74
N CYS A 9 -6.68 -11.97 2.23
CA CYS A 9 -5.24 -11.89 2.44
C CYS A 9 -4.81 -10.60 1.76
N GLU A 10 -4.55 -9.59 2.56
CA GLU A 10 -3.98 -8.33 2.09
C GLU A 10 -2.46 -8.42 2.18
N ILE A 11 -1.83 -7.94 1.12
CA ILE A 11 -0.40 -7.79 1.02
C ILE A 11 -0.08 -6.29 1.07
N THR A 12 0.80 -5.91 1.98
CA THR A 12 1.24 -4.53 2.13
C THR A 12 2.59 -4.38 1.43
N HIS A 13 2.62 -3.49 0.44
CA HIS A 13 3.85 -3.12 -0.26
C HIS A 13 4.37 -1.79 0.26
N HIS A 14 5.66 -1.75 0.58
CA HIS A 14 6.38 -0.51 0.81
C HIS A 14 6.92 0.02 -0.51
N TRP A 15 6.93 1.34 -0.67
CA TRP A 15 7.48 1.99 -1.84
C TRP A 15 8.22 3.26 -1.47
N PHE A 16 9.17 3.65 -2.32
CA PHE A 16 9.87 4.92 -2.23
C PHE A 16 10.37 5.35 -3.59
N GLY A 17 10.55 6.66 -3.80
CA GLY A 17 11.09 7.17 -5.04
C GLY A 17 11.08 8.70 -5.12
N TRP A 18 11.58 9.21 -6.24
CA TRP A 18 11.57 10.64 -6.54
C TRP A 18 10.25 11.04 -7.16
N VAL A 19 9.63 12.07 -6.61
CA VAL A 19 8.39 12.68 -7.12
C VAL A 19 8.61 14.17 -7.38
N THR A 20 7.82 14.76 -8.26
CA THR A 20 7.90 16.21 -8.52
C THR A 20 6.76 16.93 -7.83
N VAL A 21 7.08 17.85 -6.93
CA VAL A 21 6.10 18.71 -6.26
C VAL A 21 6.03 20.05 -6.99
N PRO A 22 4.87 20.45 -7.54
CA PRO A 22 4.72 21.74 -8.20
C PRO A 22 5.15 22.89 -7.29
N GLY A 23 5.98 23.79 -7.81
CA GLY A 23 6.54 24.92 -7.06
C GLY A 23 7.70 24.58 -6.12
N HIS A 24 8.02 23.30 -5.91
CA HIS A 24 9.11 22.86 -5.02
C HIS A 24 10.21 22.07 -5.74
N GLY A 25 9.88 21.41 -6.85
CA GLY A 25 10.81 20.61 -7.64
C GLY A 25 10.84 19.12 -7.23
N PRO A 26 11.93 18.40 -7.55
CA PRO A 26 12.07 16.99 -7.22
C PRO A 26 12.24 16.78 -5.71
N ALA A 27 11.45 15.87 -5.14
CA ALA A 27 11.46 15.53 -3.72
C ALA A 27 11.43 14.01 -3.53
N TRP A 28 12.05 13.52 -2.46
CA TRP A 28 12.00 12.11 -2.08
C TRP A 28 10.71 11.81 -1.32
N ALA A 29 9.99 10.76 -1.72
CA ALA A 29 8.77 10.30 -1.06
C ALA A 29 8.83 8.80 -0.78
N SER A 30 8.16 8.38 0.29
CA SER A 30 8.00 6.98 0.64
C SER A 30 6.63 6.74 1.28
N GLY A 31 6.16 5.50 1.21
CA GLY A 31 4.87 5.12 1.75
C GLY A 31 4.64 3.61 1.73
N GLN A 32 3.42 3.24 2.10
CA GLN A 32 2.94 1.87 2.04
C GLN A 32 1.55 1.84 1.38
N VAL A 33 1.23 0.72 0.75
CA VAL A 33 -0.07 0.48 0.14
C VAL A 33 -0.45 -0.98 0.35
N SER A 34 -1.65 -1.20 0.86
CA SER A 34 -2.21 -2.52 1.08
C SER A 34 -3.19 -2.84 -0.04
N VAL A 35 -3.03 -4.01 -0.65
CA VAL A 35 -3.89 -4.50 -1.73
C VAL A 35 -4.24 -5.97 -1.49
N PRO A 36 -5.31 -6.50 -2.09
CA PRO A 36 -5.55 -7.94 -2.09
C PRO A 36 -4.34 -8.70 -2.66
N LEU A 37 -4.05 -9.89 -2.11
CA LEU A 37 -2.91 -10.73 -2.54
C LEU A 37 -2.92 -11.02 -4.05
N CYS A 38 -4.10 -11.13 -4.64
CA CYS A 38 -4.29 -11.39 -6.07
C CYS A 38 -4.27 -10.12 -6.94
N ALA A 39 -4.02 -8.95 -6.36
CA ALA A 39 -4.03 -7.70 -7.11
C ALA A 39 -2.83 -7.62 -8.06
N PRO A 40 -3.04 -7.21 -9.32
CA PRO A 40 -1.95 -7.05 -10.27
C PRO A 40 -1.06 -5.88 -9.85
N ARG A 41 0.24 -5.94 -10.18
CA ARG A 41 1.23 -4.92 -9.77
C ARG A 41 0.87 -3.54 -10.31
N GLU A 42 0.23 -3.45 -11.48
CA GLU A 42 -0.28 -2.20 -12.04
C GLU A 42 -1.34 -1.55 -11.17
N GLN A 43 -2.11 -2.32 -10.39
CA GLN A 43 -3.06 -1.78 -9.42
C GLN A 43 -2.33 -1.04 -8.30
N VAL A 44 -1.22 -1.59 -7.82
CA VAL A 44 -0.38 -0.98 -6.77
C VAL A 44 0.16 0.37 -7.26
N TYR A 45 0.72 0.42 -8.47
CA TYR A 45 1.19 1.67 -9.07
C TYR A 45 0.07 2.69 -9.28
N ARG A 46 -1.13 2.25 -9.68
CA ARG A 46 -2.29 3.13 -9.83
C ARG A 46 -2.73 3.77 -8.51
N LEU A 47 -2.71 3.01 -7.41
CA LEU A 47 -3.05 3.53 -6.09
C LEU A 47 -2.01 4.57 -5.62
N ILE A 48 -0.72 4.30 -5.82
CA ILE A 48 0.34 5.26 -5.50
C ILE A 48 0.22 6.52 -6.37
N ALA A 49 -0.07 6.36 -7.67
CA ALA A 49 -0.34 7.48 -8.58
C ALA A 49 -1.51 8.35 -8.11
N ALA A 50 -2.62 7.73 -7.74
CA ALA A 50 -3.80 8.43 -7.25
C ALA A 50 -3.46 9.25 -6.01
N TRP A 51 -2.83 8.62 -5.01
CA TRP A 51 -2.44 9.27 -3.78
C TRP A 51 -1.48 10.45 -4.00
N LEU A 52 -0.52 10.32 -4.92
CA LEU A 52 0.38 11.41 -5.30
C LEU A 52 -0.38 12.57 -5.97
N ARG A 53 -1.31 12.28 -6.88
CA ARG A 53 -2.15 13.30 -7.53
C ARG A 53 -3.05 14.02 -6.55
N GLU A 54 -3.63 13.31 -5.58
CA GLU A 54 -4.45 13.89 -4.51
C GLU A 54 -3.66 14.89 -3.67
N ARG A 55 -2.35 14.69 -3.53
CA ARG A 55 -1.41 15.62 -2.87
C ARG A 55 -0.86 16.70 -3.80
N GLY A 56 -1.36 16.79 -5.03
CA GLY A 56 -0.90 17.74 -6.03
C GLY A 56 0.48 17.44 -6.61
N CYS A 57 1.04 16.25 -6.38
CA CYS A 57 2.32 15.86 -6.98
C CYS A 57 2.14 15.55 -8.46
N THR A 58 3.15 15.90 -9.27
CA THR A 58 3.21 15.49 -10.67
C THR A 58 3.68 14.04 -10.73
N VAL A 59 2.84 13.19 -11.31
CA VAL A 59 3.10 11.76 -11.44
C VAL A 59 3.63 11.47 -12.85
N PRO A 60 4.80 10.81 -13.00
CA PRO A 60 5.32 10.43 -14.31
C PRO A 60 4.41 9.41 -15.00
N ALA A 61 4.45 9.40 -16.33
CA ALA A 61 3.67 8.45 -17.13
C ALA A 61 4.02 6.99 -16.81
N ASP A 62 5.31 6.72 -16.56
CA ASP A 62 5.78 5.43 -16.08
C ASP A 62 6.27 5.52 -14.63
N LEU A 63 5.42 5.05 -13.72
CA LEU A 63 5.74 5.02 -12.28
C LEU A 63 6.75 3.94 -11.93
N SER A 64 6.81 2.85 -12.70
CA SER A 64 7.73 1.73 -12.43
C SER A 64 9.20 2.14 -12.53
N GLN A 65 9.50 3.15 -13.34
CA GLN A 65 10.84 3.76 -13.46
C GLN A 65 11.14 4.77 -12.35
N ALA A 66 10.12 5.43 -11.79
CA ALA A 66 10.29 6.51 -10.84
C ALA A 66 10.28 6.06 -9.38
N ILE A 67 9.60 4.95 -9.09
CA ILE A 67 9.49 4.40 -7.73
C ILE A 67 9.97 2.96 -7.66
N THR A 68 10.65 2.67 -6.57
CA THR A 68 11.00 1.32 -6.16
C THR A 68 9.87 0.77 -5.30
N LEU A 69 9.30 -0.36 -5.74
CA LEU A 69 8.31 -1.12 -4.99
C LEU A 69 8.99 -2.33 -4.34
N LEU A 70 8.94 -2.43 -3.02
CA LEU A 70 9.49 -3.56 -2.28
C LEU A 70 8.54 -4.78 -2.32
N PRO A 71 9.08 -6.00 -2.17
CA PRO A 71 8.27 -7.20 -2.00
C PRO A 71 7.27 -7.01 -0.89
N GLY A 72 6.00 -7.28 -1.19
CA GLY A 72 4.93 -7.09 -0.23
C GLY A 72 5.03 -8.08 0.91
N GLN A 73 4.69 -7.65 2.11
CA GLN A 73 4.58 -8.50 3.28
C GLN A 73 3.09 -8.82 3.49
N LEU A 74 2.78 -10.10 3.72
CA LEU A 74 1.44 -10.47 4.18
C LEU A 74 1.19 -9.73 5.49
N THR A 75 0.11 -8.97 5.54
CA THR A 75 -0.25 -8.29 6.79
C THR A 75 -0.87 -9.35 7.69
N PRO A 76 -0.21 -9.77 8.79
CA PRO A 76 -0.84 -10.71 9.70
C PRO A 76 -2.11 -10.04 10.25
N ALA A 77 -3.20 -10.81 10.35
CA ALA A 77 -4.37 -10.36 11.10
C ALA A 77 -3.89 -9.87 12.48
N PRO A 78 -4.38 -8.72 12.98
CA PRO A 78 -4.01 -8.25 14.30
C PRO A 78 -4.23 -9.41 15.28
N PRO A 79 -3.29 -9.68 16.22
CA PRO A 79 -3.48 -10.76 17.17
C PRO A 79 -4.83 -10.52 17.84
N ALA A 80 -5.73 -11.49 17.72
CA ALA A 80 -7.01 -11.44 18.40
C ALA A 80 -6.68 -11.15 19.86
N ALA A 81 -7.15 -10.01 20.36
CA ALA A 81 -6.95 -9.64 21.75
C ALA A 81 -7.50 -10.81 22.58
N ASP A 82 -6.60 -11.57 23.18
CA ASP A 82 -6.90 -12.68 24.07
C ASP A 82 -7.59 -12.07 25.27
N THR A 83 -8.90 -11.89 25.13
CA THR A 83 -9.79 -11.41 26.18
C THR A 83 -10.24 -12.63 26.95
N THR A 84 -9.29 -13.47 27.38
CA THR A 84 -9.60 -14.56 28.30
C THR A 84 -9.56 -13.96 29.69
N PRO A 85 -10.71 -13.77 30.38
CA PRO A 85 -10.67 -13.36 31.77
C PRO A 85 -9.99 -14.49 32.54
N ARG A 86 -8.85 -14.18 33.16
CA ARG A 86 -8.19 -15.07 34.11
C ARG A 86 -9.08 -15.17 35.35
N SER A 87 -9.98 -16.14 35.38
CA SER A 87 -10.74 -16.47 36.59
C SER A 87 -9.77 -16.92 37.69
N SER A 88 -9.75 -16.16 38.79
CA SER A 88 -9.16 -16.55 40.07
C SER A 88 -10.13 -17.40 40.87
#